data_AF-A0A8J2L970-F1
#
_entry.id   AF-A0A8J2L970-F1
#
_cell.length_a   1.000
_cell.length_b   1.000
_cell.length_c   1.000
_cell.angle_alpha   90.00
_cell.angle_beta   90.00
_cell.angle_gamma   90.00
#
_symmetry.space_group_name_H-M   'P 1'
#
loop_
_entity.id
_entity.type
_entity.pdbx_description
1 polymer ?
#
loop_
_entity_poly.entity_id
_entity_poly.type
_entity_poly.pdbx_seq_one_letter_code
_entity_poly.pdbx_strand_id
1 'polypeptide(L)' 'MSTEYTLTDFESRDWSEPARMILAYAGANWKDNRIPIAGPEKSPLPEAIKARLRFGQMPLLEFEDKRLVQSFAIYR' A
#
# COMPACT_ATOMS: atom_id res chain seq x y z
N MET A 1 -8.99 -18.47 -10.60
CA MET A 1 -7.67 -17.84 -10.38
C MET A 1 -7.78 -17.04 -9.09
N SER A 2 -6.83 -17.19 -8.15
CA SER A 2 -6.84 -16.40 -6.92
C SER A 2 -6.36 -14.98 -7.22
N THR A 3 -7.12 -13.96 -6.83
CA THR A 3 -6.70 -12.56 -6.94
C THR A 3 -5.46 -12.34 -6.06
N GLU A 4 -4.37 -11.80 -6.66
CA GLU A 4 -3.16 -11.41 -5.93
C GLU A 4 -3.24 -9.91 -5.61
N TYR A 5 -3.01 -9.56 -4.35
CA TYR A 5 -3.01 -8.18 -3.88
C TYR A 5 -1.59 -7.69 -3.65
N THR A 6 -1.31 -6.42 -3.93
CA THR A 6 -0.06 -5.76 -3.53
C THR A 6 -0.40 -4.53 -2.71
N LEU A 7 -0.01 -4.53 -1.44
CA LEU A 7 -0.12 -3.38 -0.56
C LEU A 7 1.23 -2.67 -0.54
N THR A 8 1.28 -1.42 -0.99
CA THR A 8 2.48 -0.58 -0.93
C THR A 8 2.29 0.52 0.10
N ASP A 9 3.23 0.61 1.04
CA ASP A 9 3.32 1.69 2.02
C ASP A 9 4.77 1.83 2.51
N PHE A 10 5.02 2.75 3.42
CA PHE A 10 6.29 2.87 4.12
C PHE A 10 6.59 1.65 5.00
N GLU A 11 7.87 1.47 5.32
CA GLU A 11 8.37 0.49 6.29
C GLU A 11 8.05 0.92 7.73
N SER A 12 6.76 1.12 7.99
CA SER A 12 6.15 1.40 9.28
C SER A 12 4.80 0.70 9.38
N ARG A 13 4.23 0.68 10.58
CA ARG A 13 2.90 0.12 10.81
C ARG A 13 1.81 1.09 10.36
N ASP A 14 1.82 2.29 10.95
CA ASP A 14 0.94 3.43 10.64
C ASP A 14 -0.45 3.05 10.11
N TRP A 15 -0.83 3.60 8.94
CA TRP A 15 -2.14 3.43 8.34
C TRP A 15 -2.19 2.27 7.33
N SER A 16 -1.14 1.45 7.21
CA SER A 16 -1.21 0.20 6.44
C SER A 16 -1.48 -1.01 7.31
N GLU A 17 -1.16 -0.96 8.61
CA GLU A 17 -1.28 -2.11 9.51
C GLU A 17 -2.69 -2.71 9.53
N PRO A 18 -3.80 -1.93 9.59
CA PRO A 18 -5.14 -2.52 9.53
C PRO A 18 -5.39 -3.27 8.22
N ALA A 19 -4.89 -2.77 7.07
CA ALA A 19 -4.99 -3.47 5.80
C ALA A 19 -4.18 -4.78 5.80
N ARG A 20 -2.96 -4.77 6.37
CA ARG A 20 -2.14 -5.98 6.53
C ARG A 20 -2.88 -7.03 7.37
N MET A 21 -3.48 -6.62 8.48
CA MET A 21 -4.26 -7.51 9.34
C MET A 21 -5.48 -8.10 8.60
N ILE A 22 -6.22 -7.29 7.85
CA ILE A 22 -7.38 -7.74 7.07
C ILE A 22 -6.96 -8.77 6.02
N LEU A 23 -5.91 -8.48 5.24
CA LEU A 23 -5.41 -9.38 4.19
C LEU A 23 -4.90 -10.70 4.78
N ALA A 24 -4.16 -10.63 5.89
CA ALA A 24 -3.66 -11.82 6.59
C ALA A 24 -4.81 -12.65 7.20
N TYR A 25 -5.76 -12.00 7.87
CA TYR A 25 -6.91 -12.67 8.48
C TYR A 25 -7.80 -13.36 7.43
N ALA A 26 -7.98 -12.73 6.26
CA ALA A 26 -8.73 -13.30 5.15
C ALA A 26 -8.01 -14.47 4.45
N GLY A 27 -6.74 -14.75 4.79
CA GLY A 27 -5.93 -15.74 4.09
C GLY A 27 -5.70 -15.37 2.62
N ALA A 28 -5.72 -14.07 2.29
CA ALA A 28 -5.54 -13.59 0.92
C ALA A 28 -4.11 -13.89 0.43
N ASN A 29 -3.95 -14.10 -0.88
CA ASN A 29 -2.62 -14.11 -1.49
C ASN A 29 -2.18 -12.67 -1.73
N TRP A 30 -1.20 -12.17 -0.96
CA TRP A 30 -0.80 -10.77 -1.04
C TRP A 30 0.70 -10.53 -0.81
N LYS A 31 1.19 -9.41 -1.34
CA LYS A 31 2.56 -8.91 -1.22
C LYS A 31 2.59 -7.62 -0.42
N ASP A 32 3.46 -7.57 0.59
CA ASP A 32 3.73 -6.38 1.42
C ASP A 32 4.96 -5.64 0.86
N ASN A 33 4.71 -4.63 0.01
CA ASN A 33 5.76 -3.85 -0.62
C ASN A 33 6.11 -2.63 0.25
N ARG A 34 7.16 -2.74 1.05
CA ARG A 34 7.57 -1.70 2.00
C ARG A 34 8.63 -0.78 1.42
N ILE A 35 8.34 0.52 1.42
CA ILE A 35 9.28 1.56 1.02
C ILE A 35 10.03 2.00 2.28
N PRO A 36 11.37 1.90 2.31
CA PRO A 36 12.14 2.40 3.44
C PRO A 36 11.81 3.87 3.73
N ILE A 37 11.58 4.20 5.01
CA ILE A 37 11.48 5.59 5.43
C ILE A 37 12.89 6.16 5.38
N ALA A 38 13.24 6.76 4.25
CA ALA A 38 14.43 7.58 4.18
C ALA A 38 14.14 8.85 5.04
N GLY A 39 15.09 9.22 5.90
CA GLY A 39 14.91 10.26 6.92
C GLY A 39 14.53 11.64 6.36
N PRO A 40 14.32 12.66 7.20
CA PRO A 40 13.71 13.94 6.81
C PRO A 40 14.38 14.70 5.63
N GLU A 41 15.60 14.34 5.23
CA GLU A 41 16.34 14.98 4.12
C GLU A 41 16.37 14.19 2.80
N LYS A 42 15.94 12.92 2.78
CA LYS A 42 15.96 12.03 1.60
C LYS A 42 14.69 11.20 1.75
N SER A 43 13.67 11.19 0.93
CA SER A 43 13.53 11.42 -0.49
C SER A 43 12.04 11.69 -0.70
N PRO A 44 11.64 12.48 -1.71
CA PRO A 44 10.30 12.35 -2.24
C PRO A 44 10.02 10.87 -2.56
N LEU A 45 8.76 10.42 -2.39
CA LEU A 45 8.31 9.10 -2.87
C LEU A 45 8.90 8.83 -4.26
N PRO A 46 9.40 7.60 -4.56
CA PRO A 46 9.91 7.28 -5.89
C PRO A 46 8.90 7.71 -6.97
N GLU A 47 9.37 8.37 -8.03
CA GLU A 47 8.49 9.01 -9.01
C GLU A 47 7.52 8.00 -9.66
N ALA A 48 7.99 6.75 -9.86
CA ALA A 48 7.19 5.63 -10.33
C ALA A 48 6.00 5.30 -9.41
N ILE A 49 6.13 5.52 -8.10
CA ILE A 49 5.07 5.29 -7.12
C ILE A 49 4.13 6.50 -7.09
N LYS A 50 4.67 7.72 -7.06
CA LYS A 50 3.83 8.94 -7.09
C LYS A 50 2.86 8.96 -8.27
N ALA A 51 3.31 8.56 -9.47
CA ALA A 51 2.47 8.49 -10.66
C ALA A 51 1.26 7.56 -10.50
N ARG A 52 1.31 6.60 -9.56
CA ARG A 52 0.23 5.67 -9.22
C ARG A 52 -0.70 6.19 -8.12
N LEU A 53 -0.28 7.23 -7.38
CA LEU A 53 -1.04 7.79 -6.26
C LEU A 53 -1.85 9.00 -6.70
N ARG A 54 -3.17 8.84 -6.79
CA ARG A 54 -4.10 9.94 -7.16
C ARG A 54 -3.92 11.21 -6.30
N PHE A 55 -3.62 11.03 -5.02
CA PHE A 55 -3.50 12.11 -4.05
C PHE A 55 -2.09 12.29 -3.48
N GLY A 56 -1.09 11.57 -4.04
CA GLY A 56 0.28 11.59 -3.51
C GLY A 56 0.44 11.00 -2.10
N GLN A 57 -0.56 10.25 -1.62
CA GLN A 57 -0.61 9.66 -0.28
C GLN A 57 -0.65 8.14 -0.34
N MET A 58 -0.01 7.51 0.63
CA MET A 58 -0.06 6.08 0.91
C MET A 58 -1.08 5.78 2.03
N PRO A 59 -1.56 4.53 2.19
CA PRO A 59 -1.21 3.32 1.43
C PRO A 59 -1.88 3.23 0.05
N LEU A 60 -1.29 2.40 -0.81
CA LEU A 60 -1.81 2.00 -2.14
C LEU A 60 -2.04 0.48 -2.16
N LEU A 61 -3.27 0.06 -2.44
CA LEU A 61 -3.61 -1.34 -2.70
C LEU A 61 -3.87 -1.53 -4.20
N GLU A 62 -3.18 -2.50 -4.80
CA GLU A 62 -3.39 -2.88 -6.19
C GLU A 62 -3.78 -4.36 -6.29
N PHE A 63 -4.71 -4.62 -7.19
CA PHE A 63 -5.18 -5.96 -7.52
C PHE A 63 -5.87 -5.90 -8.88
N GLU A 64 -5.66 -6.92 -9.71
CA GLU A 64 -6.20 -6.95 -11.08
C GLU A 64 -5.80 -5.66 -11.86
N ASP A 65 -6.79 -4.95 -12.39
CA ASP A 65 -6.66 -3.66 -13.09
C ASP A 65 -7.05 -2.47 -12.19
N LYS A 66 -7.23 -2.69 -10.88
CA LYS A 66 -7.74 -1.71 -9.92
C LYS A 66 -6.63 -1.18 -9.01
N ARG A 67 -6.84 0.07 -8.60
CA ARG A 67 -6.00 0.77 -7.62
C ARG A 67 -6.89 1.46 -6.59
N LEU A 68 -6.66 1.14 -5.32
CA LEU A 68 -7.29 1.82 -4.20
C LEU A 68 -6.24 2.63 -3.44
N VAL A 69 -6.58 3.88 -3.14
CA VAL A 69 -5.82 4.80 -2.31
C VAL A 69 -6.71 5.26 -1.17
N GLN A 70 -6.12 5.88 -0.14
CA GLN A 70 -6.75 6.22 1.14
C GLN A 70 -7.02 4.99 2.02
N SER A 71 -6.39 4.97 3.18
CA SER A 71 -6.43 3.85 4.13
C SER A 71 -7.86 3.40 4.46
N PHE A 72 -8.73 4.35 4.83
CA PHE A 72 -10.14 4.04 5.16
C PHE A 72 -10.97 3.51 3.99
N ALA A 73 -10.59 3.80 2.74
CA ALA A 73 -11.25 3.23 1.57
C ALA A 73 -10.77 1.80 1.30
N ILE A 74 -9.51 1.51 1.62
CA ILE A 74 -8.92 0.16 1.50
C ILE A 74 -9.51 -0.81 2.53
N TYR A 75 -9.89 -0.33 3.71
CA TYR A 75 -10.40 -1.17 4.80
C TYR A 75 -11.87 -1.63 4.64
N ARG A 76 -12.65 -0.98 3.78
CA ARG A 76 -14.10 -1.20 3.63
C ARG A 76 -14.40 -2.08 2.44
#